data_AF-B3E227-F1
#
_entry.id   AF-B3E227-F1
#
_cell.length_a   1.000
_cell.length_b   1.000
_cell.length_c   1.000
_cell.angle_alpha   90.00
_cell.angle_beta   90.00
_cell.angle_gamma   90.00
#
_symmetry.space_group_name_H-M   'P 1'
#
loop_
_entity.id
_entity.type
_entity.pdbx_description
1 polymer ?
#
loop_
_entity_poly.entity_id
_entity_poly.type
_entity_poly.pdbx_seq_one_letter_code
_entity_poly.pdbx_strand_id
1 'polypeptide(L)'
;MLIGIMFVRLANGETSTTFKAENLSLMVVLTVGAVGCVIYSWLPALVPLLVRQGWVSVDNRLVTKIAILTPTAGGILGLIFIGMAMTVFLASRKQSVVLLLIGLLCGSYLLEVVGQQFVLERIALKKSSRELGQKAGQLLRKEGVLVSFGYEQSLPFYTRQRVVVVGGRGELEFGSKRGDQSDWFIDEERFIKLWQGERQIIALLKQDELKRIEGSLYPAATVLGQKFKKLLITNKRLASSERITKN
;
A
#
# COMPACT_ATOMS: atom_id res chain seq x y z
N MET A 1 -7.22 -18.29 -27.49
CA MET A 1 -7.72 -18.95 -28.72
C MET A 1 -8.05 -17.95 -29.82
N LEU A 2 -8.81 -16.87 -29.55
CA LEU A 2 -9.14 -15.81 -30.52
C LEU A 2 -7.93 -15.12 -31.18
N ILE A 3 -6.88 -14.80 -30.41
CA ILE A 3 -5.70 -14.08 -30.90
C ILE A 3 -4.93 -14.86 -32.00
N GLY A 4 -4.85 -16.19 -31.89
CA GLY A 4 -4.15 -17.03 -32.89
C GLY A 4 -4.90 -17.12 -34.22
N ILE A 5 -6.23 -17.16 -34.17
CA ILE A 5 -7.08 -17.20 -35.38
C ILE A 5 -7.00 -15.87 -36.14
N MET A 6 -6.93 -14.74 -35.43
CA MET A 6 -6.75 -13.42 -36.04
C MET A 6 -5.40 -13.29 -36.75
N PHE A 7 -4.33 -13.85 -36.18
CA PHE A 7 -2.98 -13.78 -36.77
C PHE A 7 -2.87 -14.59 -38.08
N VAL A 8 -3.47 -15.78 -38.12
CA VAL A 8 -3.50 -16.63 -39.32
C VAL A 8 -4.33 -15.99 -40.44
N ARG A 9 -5.48 -15.38 -40.11
CA ARG A 9 -6.30 -14.67 -41.10
C ARG A 9 -5.63 -13.43 -41.67
N LEU A 10 -4.82 -12.74 -40.86
CA LEU A 10 -4.02 -11.61 -41.31
C LEU A 10 -2.92 -12.03 -42.28
N ALA A 11 -2.24 -13.15 -41.98
CA ALA A 11 -1.20 -13.72 -42.85
C ALA A 11 -1.77 -14.18 -44.21
N ASN A 12 -3.03 -14.60 -44.25
CA ASN A 12 -3.68 -15.12 -45.45
C ASN A 12 -4.43 -14.05 -46.28
N GLY A 13 -4.39 -12.77 -45.89
CA GLY A 13 -5.04 -11.68 -46.63
C GLY A 13 -6.58 -11.71 -46.61
N GLU A 14 -7.19 -12.56 -45.78
CA GLU A 14 -8.65 -12.67 -45.65
C GLU A 14 -9.19 -11.57 -44.73
N THR A 15 -9.59 -10.43 -45.31
CA THR A 15 -10.32 -9.37 -44.60
C THR A 15 -11.80 -9.74 -44.45
N SER A 16 -12.06 -10.79 -43.66
CA SER A 16 -13.42 -11.30 -43.45
C SER A 16 -14.24 -10.38 -42.53
N THR A 17 -15.50 -10.20 -42.92
CA THR A 17 -16.58 -9.39 -42.30
C THR A 17 -16.88 -9.71 -40.84
N THR A 18 -16.31 -10.78 -40.27
CA THR A 18 -16.39 -11.17 -38.85
C THR A 18 -15.69 -10.19 -37.89
N PHE A 19 -14.83 -9.31 -38.40
CA PHE A 19 -14.07 -8.33 -37.61
C PHE A 19 -14.97 -7.36 -36.80
N LYS A 20 -16.23 -7.14 -37.22
CA LYS A 20 -17.12 -6.15 -36.58
C LYS A 20 -17.66 -6.59 -35.23
N ALA A 21 -18.06 -7.86 -35.07
CA ALA A 21 -18.69 -8.34 -33.83
C ALA A 21 -17.67 -8.51 -32.70
N GLU A 22 -16.50 -9.04 -33.02
CA GLU A 22 -15.40 -9.23 -32.06
C GLU A 22 -14.89 -7.88 -31.54
N ASN A 23 -14.66 -6.91 -32.43
CA ASN A 23 -14.22 -5.58 -32.02
C ASN A 23 -15.29 -4.83 -31.21
N LEU A 24 -16.58 -5.02 -31.51
CA LEU A 24 -17.66 -4.47 -30.70
C LEU A 24 -17.62 -5.06 -29.29
N SER A 25 -17.47 -6.38 -29.15
CA SER A 25 -17.36 -7.03 -27.84
C SER A 25 -16.14 -6.50 -27.06
N LEU A 26 -15.00 -6.33 -27.74
CA LEU A 26 -13.78 -5.80 -27.13
C LEU A 26 -13.96 -4.34 -26.69
N MET A 27 -14.60 -3.49 -27.51
CA MET A 27 -14.94 -2.13 -27.12
C MET A 27 -15.84 -2.08 -25.89
N VAL A 28 -16.85 -2.94 -25.81
CA VAL A 28 -17.75 -3.03 -24.65
C VAL A 28 -16.96 -3.41 -23.40
N VAL A 29 -16.12 -4.44 -23.47
CA VAL A 29 -15.28 -4.88 -22.34
C VAL A 29 -14.37 -3.75 -21.87
N LEU A 30 -13.69 -3.06 -22.79
CA LEU A 30 -12.79 -1.95 -22.44
C LEU A 30 -13.56 -0.77 -21.82
N THR A 31 -14.75 -0.46 -22.33
CA THR A 31 -15.60 0.62 -21.80
C THR A 31 -16.13 0.27 -20.41
N VAL A 32 -16.59 -0.96 -20.20
CA VAL A 32 -16.99 -1.47 -18.87
C VAL A 32 -15.81 -1.43 -17.91
N GLY A 33 -14.61 -1.80 -18.37
CA GLY A 33 -13.37 -1.69 -17.59
C GLY A 33 -13.07 -0.25 -17.17
N ALA A 34 -13.24 0.72 -18.07
CA ALA A 34 -13.08 2.14 -17.76
C ALA A 34 -14.06 2.61 -16.67
N VAL A 35 -15.34 2.30 -16.84
CA VAL A 35 -16.39 2.62 -15.87
C VAL A 35 -16.12 1.95 -14.52
N GLY A 36 -15.70 0.68 -14.53
CA GLY A 36 -15.33 -0.06 -13.34
C GLY A 36 -14.18 0.58 -12.57
N CYS A 37 -13.12 1.05 -13.24
CA CYS A 37 -12.01 1.76 -12.61
C CYS A 37 -12.46 3.04 -11.90
N VAL A 38 -13.32 3.83 -12.56
CA VAL A 38 -13.87 5.05 -11.99
C VAL A 38 -14.75 4.72 -10.78
N ILE A 39 -15.78 3.87 -10.95
CA ILE A 39 -16.71 3.52 -9.86
C ILE A 39 -15.95 2.95 -8.65
N TYR A 40 -15.01 2.02 -8.88
CA TYR A 40 -14.21 1.43 -7.80
C TYR A 40 -13.41 2.48 -7.02
N SER A 41 -12.82 3.45 -7.71
CA SER A 41 -12.06 4.53 -7.06
C SER A 41 -12.91 5.49 -6.24
N TRP A 42 -14.20 5.62 -6.58
CA TRP A 42 -15.17 6.45 -5.86
C TRP A 42 -15.96 5.68 -4.79
N LEU A 43 -15.79 4.36 -4.71
CA LEU A 43 -16.49 3.50 -3.75
C LEU A 43 -16.42 4.02 -2.31
N PRO A 44 -15.26 4.48 -1.76
CA PRO A 44 -15.20 4.98 -0.38
C PRO A 44 -16.10 6.19 -0.12
N ALA A 45 -16.32 7.06 -1.11
CA ALA A 45 -17.20 8.21 -1.00
C ALA A 45 -18.69 7.82 -1.12
N LEU A 46 -18.98 6.74 -1.85
CA LEU A 46 -20.34 6.23 -2.05
C LEU A 46 -20.81 5.33 -0.90
N VAL A 47 -19.89 4.71 -0.17
CA VAL A 47 -20.18 3.78 0.94
C VAL A 47 -21.13 4.38 1.99
N PRO A 48 -20.93 5.60 2.52
CA PRO A 48 -21.85 6.16 3.52
C PRO A 48 -23.28 6.32 2.99
N LEU A 49 -23.44 6.65 1.70
CA LEU A 49 -24.74 6.76 1.04
C LEU A 49 -25.39 5.39 0.85
N LEU A 50 -24.62 4.39 0.42
CA LEU A 50 -25.08 3.01 0.23
C LEU A 50 -25.50 2.35 1.54
N VAL A 51 -24.76 2.60 2.62
CA VAL A 51 -25.12 2.16 3.98
C VAL A 51 -26.40 2.84 4.43
N ARG A 52 -26.53 4.17 4.24
CA ARG A 52 -27.74 4.92 4.60
C ARG A 52 -28.99 4.43 3.86
N GLN A 53 -28.84 4.01 2.61
CA GLN A 53 -29.94 3.46 1.81
C GLN A 53 -30.25 1.98 2.12
N GLY A 54 -29.45 1.31 2.96
CA GLY A 54 -29.64 -0.10 3.32
C GLY A 54 -29.14 -1.11 2.29
N TRP A 55 -28.38 -0.66 1.29
CA TRP A 55 -27.89 -1.53 0.20
C TRP A 55 -26.65 -2.34 0.61
N VAL A 56 -25.92 -1.87 1.62
CA VAL A 56 -24.67 -2.48 2.09
C VAL A 56 -24.61 -2.44 3.61
N SER A 57 -24.34 -3.59 4.24
CA SER A 57 -24.11 -3.68 5.69
C SER A 57 -22.74 -3.10 6.08
N VAL A 58 -22.67 -2.49 7.26
CA VAL A 58 -21.43 -1.89 7.81
C VAL A 58 -20.30 -2.90 7.94
N ASP A 59 -20.62 -4.17 8.18
CA ASP A 59 -19.65 -5.26 8.34
C ASP A 59 -19.07 -5.79 7.02
N ASN A 60 -19.55 -5.29 5.87
CA ASN A 60 -19.15 -5.84 4.60
C ASN A 60 -17.67 -5.55 4.30
N ARG A 61 -16.92 -6.56 3.86
CA ARG A 61 -15.46 -6.44 3.59
C ARG A 61 -15.12 -5.42 2.51
N LEU A 62 -16.08 -5.12 1.65
CA LEU A 62 -16.01 -4.08 0.62
C LEU A 62 -16.02 -2.65 1.22
N VAL A 63 -16.62 -2.47 2.39
CA VAL A 63 -16.68 -1.21 3.15
C VAL A 63 -15.41 -1.02 3.99
N THR A 64 -14.87 -2.10 4.55
CA THR A 64 -13.74 -2.06 5.48
C THR A 64 -12.36 -2.04 4.80
N LYS A 65 -12.25 -2.44 3.53
CA LYS A 65 -11.01 -2.29 2.75
C LYS A 65 -11.09 -1.05 1.84
N ILE A 66 -10.41 0.01 2.27
CA ILE A 66 -10.19 1.26 1.51
C ILE A 66 -9.75 0.93 0.08
N ALA A 67 -10.44 1.52 -0.90
CA ALA A 67 -10.07 1.40 -2.31
C ALA A 67 -8.59 1.69 -2.50
N ILE A 68 -7.89 0.79 -3.20
CA ILE A 68 -6.45 0.94 -3.47
C ILE A 68 -6.21 2.08 -4.47
N LEU A 69 -7.23 2.44 -5.26
CA LEU A 69 -7.18 3.48 -6.28
C LEU A 69 -7.78 4.79 -5.74
N THR A 70 -7.07 5.91 -5.95
CA THR A 70 -7.66 7.24 -5.76
C THR A 70 -8.65 7.56 -6.87
N PRO A 71 -9.60 8.49 -6.65
CA PRO A 71 -10.45 9.02 -7.72
C PRO A 71 -9.64 9.49 -8.94
N THR A 72 -8.50 10.15 -8.70
CA THR A 72 -7.58 10.59 -9.76
C THR A 72 -6.97 9.41 -10.53
N ALA A 73 -6.49 8.38 -9.83
CA ALA A 73 -5.91 7.19 -10.46
C ALA A 73 -6.98 6.39 -11.22
N GLY A 74 -8.17 6.23 -10.65
CA GLY A 74 -9.31 5.60 -11.34
C GLY A 74 -9.70 6.34 -12.61
N GLY A 75 -9.69 7.68 -12.59
CA GLY A 75 -9.88 8.51 -13.78
C GLY A 75 -8.80 8.30 -14.84
N ILE A 76 -7.51 8.32 -14.45
CA ILE A 76 -6.38 8.11 -15.38
C ILE A 76 -6.44 6.71 -16.01
N LEU A 77 -6.64 5.65 -15.22
CA LEU A 77 -6.78 4.30 -15.76
C LEU A 77 -8.02 4.18 -16.65
N GLY A 78 -9.13 4.81 -16.26
CA GLY A 78 -10.34 4.89 -17.08
C GLY A 78 -10.07 5.53 -18.46
N LEU A 79 -9.31 6.62 -18.50
CA LEU A 79 -8.90 7.26 -19.76
C LEU A 79 -8.05 6.34 -20.64
N ILE A 80 -7.16 5.54 -20.06
CA ILE A 80 -6.37 4.55 -20.82
C ILE A 80 -7.29 3.49 -21.44
N PHE A 81 -8.26 2.97 -20.68
CA PHE A 81 -9.25 2.02 -21.20
C PHE A 81 -10.13 2.62 -22.32
N ILE A 82 -10.56 3.88 -22.17
CA ILE A 82 -11.29 4.59 -23.23
C ILE A 82 -10.41 4.82 -24.46
N GLY A 83 -9.14 5.17 -24.27
CA GLY A 83 -8.16 5.27 -25.35
C GLY A 83 -8.03 3.97 -26.13
N MET A 84 -7.91 2.83 -25.43
CA MET A 84 -7.92 1.51 -26.06
C MET A 84 -9.22 1.26 -26.82
N ALA A 85 -10.39 1.50 -26.22
CA ALA A 85 -11.68 1.34 -26.90
C ALA A 85 -11.80 2.20 -28.16
N MET A 86 -11.28 3.44 -28.11
CA MET A 86 -11.22 4.35 -29.26
C MET A 86 -10.30 3.82 -30.36
N THR A 87 -9.14 3.25 -30.02
CA THR A 87 -8.26 2.62 -31.02
C THR A 87 -8.92 1.42 -31.69
N VAL A 88 -9.67 0.60 -30.93
CA VAL A 88 -10.47 -0.50 -31.49
C VAL A 88 -11.55 0.02 -32.45
N PHE A 89 -12.23 1.11 -32.08
CA PHE A 89 -13.23 1.76 -32.94
C PHE A 89 -12.62 2.29 -34.25
N LEU A 90 -11.51 3.03 -34.17
CA LEU A 90 -10.83 3.59 -35.35
C LEU A 90 -10.24 2.49 -36.22
N ALA A 91 -9.65 1.45 -35.63
CA ALA A 91 -9.13 0.29 -36.34
C ALA A 91 -10.26 -0.47 -37.07
N SER A 92 -11.44 -0.58 -36.45
CA SER A 92 -12.63 -1.16 -37.07
C SER A 92 -13.15 -0.33 -38.25
N ARG A 93 -13.15 1.00 -38.12
CA ARG A 93 -13.55 1.93 -39.18
C ARG A 93 -12.59 1.89 -40.38
N LYS A 94 -11.28 1.84 -40.11
CA LYS A 94 -10.23 1.81 -41.13
C LYS A 94 -9.87 0.40 -41.61
N GLN A 95 -10.50 -0.64 -41.04
CA GLN A 95 -10.16 -2.05 -41.26
C GLN A 95 -8.66 -2.35 -41.13
N SER A 96 -7.98 -1.65 -40.21
CA SER A 96 -6.52 -1.72 -40.06
C SER A 96 -6.16 -2.50 -38.82
N VAL A 97 -5.64 -3.72 -39.01
CA VAL A 97 -5.19 -4.57 -37.89
C VAL A 97 -3.90 -4.05 -37.26
N VAL A 98 -3.05 -3.37 -38.03
CA VAL A 98 -1.86 -2.71 -37.51
C VAL A 98 -2.25 -1.65 -36.46
N LEU A 99 -3.27 -0.82 -36.74
CA LEU A 99 -3.76 0.17 -35.79
C LEU A 99 -4.34 -0.48 -34.53
N LEU A 100 -5.05 -1.61 -34.69
CA LEU A 100 -5.59 -2.38 -33.57
C LEU A 100 -4.46 -2.90 -32.66
N LEU A 101 -3.46 -3.55 -33.26
CA LEU A 101 -2.33 -4.13 -32.51
C LEU A 101 -1.52 -3.05 -31.80
N ILE A 102 -1.18 -1.95 -32.48
CA ILE A 102 -0.44 -0.84 -31.88
C ILE A 102 -1.25 -0.24 -30.72
N GLY A 103 -2.54 0.02 -30.92
CA GLY A 103 -3.41 0.60 -29.89
C GLY A 103 -3.51 -0.26 -28.64
N LEU A 104 -3.68 -1.58 -28.81
CA LEU A 104 -3.77 -2.51 -27.68
C LEU A 104 -2.43 -2.71 -26.97
N LEU A 105 -1.32 -2.82 -27.70
CA LEU A 105 0.01 -2.98 -27.10
C LEU A 105 0.44 -1.72 -26.34
N CYS A 106 0.31 -0.55 -26.95
CA CYS A 106 0.61 0.72 -26.29
C CYS A 106 -0.31 0.95 -25.09
N GLY A 107 -1.60 0.68 -25.21
CA GLY A 107 -2.55 0.79 -24.11
C GLY A 107 -2.24 -0.17 -22.95
N SER A 108 -1.88 -1.42 -23.26
CA SER A 108 -1.51 -2.41 -22.24
C SER A 108 -0.22 -2.03 -21.51
N TYR A 109 0.79 -1.56 -22.25
CA TYR A 109 2.04 -1.08 -21.67
C TYR A 109 1.83 0.14 -20.75
N LEU A 110 1.03 1.12 -21.21
CA LEU A 110 0.66 2.28 -20.38
C LEU A 110 -0.10 1.84 -19.13
N LEU A 111 -1.03 0.89 -19.26
CA LEU A 111 -1.78 0.37 -18.12
C LEU A 111 -0.84 -0.27 -17.08
N GLU A 112 0.15 -1.03 -17.53
CA GLU A 112 1.14 -1.65 -16.64
C GLU A 112 2.00 -0.59 -15.93
N VAL A 113 2.66 0.28 -16.69
CA VAL A 113 3.58 1.30 -16.14
C VAL A 113 2.84 2.27 -15.19
N VAL A 114 1.69 2.79 -15.63
CA VAL A 114 0.92 3.78 -14.87
C VAL A 114 0.17 3.11 -13.73
N GLY A 115 -0.44 1.95 -13.97
CA GLY A 115 -1.19 1.21 -12.95
C GLY A 115 -0.31 0.78 -11.78
N GLN A 116 0.91 0.33 -12.05
CA GLN A 116 1.86 -0.03 -11.00
C GLN A 116 2.23 1.15 -10.12
N GLN A 117 2.47 2.34 -10.67
CA GLN A 117 2.84 3.52 -9.88
C GLN A 117 1.77 3.85 -8.83
N PHE A 118 0.49 3.86 -9.23
CA PHE A 118 -0.60 4.19 -8.30
C PHE A 118 -0.86 3.09 -7.25
N VAL A 119 -0.76 1.82 -7.64
CA VAL A 119 -0.99 0.70 -6.72
C VAL A 119 0.18 0.55 -5.74
N LEU A 120 1.42 0.60 -6.24
CA LEU A 120 2.61 0.40 -5.43
C LEU A 120 2.90 1.58 -4.51
N GLU A 121 2.67 2.83 -4.94
CA GLU A 121 2.89 3.99 -4.08
C GLU A 121 1.99 3.94 -2.84
N ARG A 122 0.72 3.55 -2.96
CA ARG A 122 -0.15 3.39 -1.78
C ARG A 122 0.24 2.22 -0.89
N ILE A 123 0.68 1.10 -1.48
CA ILE A 123 1.19 -0.03 -0.70
C ILE A 123 2.46 0.40 0.05
N ALA A 124 3.36 1.13 -0.61
CA ALA A 124 4.58 1.66 -0.03
C ALA A 124 4.26 2.67 1.08
N LEU A 125 3.36 3.62 0.86
CA LEU A 125 2.93 4.58 1.88
C LEU A 125 2.34 3.88 3.11
N LYS A 126 1.58 2.80 2.92
CA LYS A 126 0.94 2.06 4.02
C LYS A 126 1.89 1.14 4.77
N LYS A 127 2.82 0.49 4.07
CA LYS A 127 3.75 -0.49 4.66
C LYS A 127 5.04 0.15 5.18
N SER A 128 5.49 1.22 4.55
CA SER A 128 6.78 1.84 4.84
C SER A 128 6.76 2.58 6.17
N SER A 129 7.67 2.20 7.06
CA SER A 129 7.95 2.93 8.30
C SER A 129 8.98 4.04 8.07
N ARG A 130 9.25 4.46 6.82
CA ARG A 130 10.29 5.43 6.46
C ARG A 130 10.23 6.71 7.28
N GLU A 131 9.09 7.40 7.29
CA GLU A 131 8.95 8.68 8.01
C GLU A 131 9.16 8.51 9.52
N LEU A 132 8.58 7.45 10.12
CA LEU A 132 8.76 7.16 11.54
C LEU A 132 10.20 6.75 11.85
N GLY A 133 10.85 5.98 10.97
CA GLY A 133 12.24 5.57 11.13
C GLY A 133 13.22 6.74 10.97
N GLN A 134 13.00 7.63 10.00
CA GLN A 134 13.79 8.86 9.86
C GLN A 134 13.62 9.75 11.09
N LYS A 135 12.38 9.93 11.58
CA LYS A 135 12.10 10.68 12.81
C LYS A 135 12.77 10.04 14.03
N ALA A 136 12.74 8.72 14.14
CA ALA A 136 13.44 7.99 15.20
C ALA A 136 14.94 8.24 15.14
N GLY A 137 15.56 8.15 13.96
CA GLY A 137 17.00 8.37 13.77
C GLY A 137 17.44 9.80 14.10
N GLN A 138 16.59 10.80 13.86
CA GLN A 138 16.88 12.20 14.22
C GLN A 138 16.77 12.46 15.73
N LEU A 139 15.84 11.80 16.42
CA LEU A 139 15.54 12.03 17.83
C LEU A 139 16.30 11.10 18.79
N LEU A 140 16.88 10.01 18.28
CA LEU A 140 17.61 9.04 19.09
C LEU A 140 18.95 9.64 19.54
N ARG A 141 19.15 9.72 20.85
CA ARG A 141 20.43 10.08 21.46
C ARG A 141 21.46 8.97 21.24
N LYS A 142 22.74 9.31 21.35
CA LYS A 142 23.88 8.39 21.14
C LYS A 142 23.81 7.10 21.99
N GLU A 143 23.24 7.18 23.18
CA GLU A 143 23.05 6.05 24.11
C GLU A 143 21.58 5.57 24.19
N GLY A 144 20.73 6.09 23.30
CA GLY A 144 19.33 5.70 23.22
C GLY A 144 19.17 4.29 22.69
N VAL A 145 18.07 3.64 23.09
CA VAL A 145 17.71 2.30 22.64
C VAL A 145 16.53 2.40 21.68
N LEU A 146 16.71 1.86 20.49
CA LEU A 146 15.68 1.77 19.47
C LEU A 146 14.98 0.42 19.55
N VAL A 147 13.66 0.44 19.65
CA VAL A 147 12.85 -0.76 19.91
C VAL A 147 11.77 -0.90 18.83
N SER A 148 11.46 -2.14 18.44
CA SER A 148 10.32 -2.46 17.58
C SER A 148 9.51 -3.62 18.18
N PHE A 149 8.18 -3.48 18.21
CA PHE A 149 7.27 -4.58 18.53
C PHE A 149 7.09 -5.46 17.29
N GLY A 150 7.64 -6.67 17.37
CA GLY A 150 7.90 -7.50 16.21
C GLY A 150 9.00 -6.95 15.29
N TYR A 151 9.47 -7.81 14.38
CA TYR A 151 10.55 -7.44 13.47
C TYR A 151 10.11 -6.42 12.40
N GLU A 152 10.75 -5.25 12.38
CA GLU A 152 10.54 -4.19 11.39
C GLU A 152 11.83 -3.95 10.58
N GLN A 153 11.91 -4.57 9.41
CA GLN A 153 13.09 -4.54 8.54
C GLN A 153 13.51 -3.13 8.10
N SER A 154 12.55 -2.20 7.98
CA SER A 154 12.83 -0.84 7.52
C SER A 154 13.51 0.03 8.58
N LEU A 155 13.33 -0.30 9.87
CA LEU A 155 13.76 0.55 10.97
C LEU A 155 15.30 0.60 11.12
N PRO A 156 16.05 -0.52 11.09
CA PRO A 156 17.51 -0.48 11.05
C PRO A 156 18.09 0.26 9.84
N PHE A 157 17.44 0.13 8.67
CA PHE A 157 17.88 0.79 7.44
C PHE A 157 17.83 2.31 7.54
N TYR A 158 16.71 2.88 7.99
CA TYR A 158 16.54 4.34 8.06
C TYR A 158 17.23 4.99 9.25
N THR A 159 17.45 4.25 10.34
CA THR A 159 18.12 4.78 11.54
C THR A 159 19.63 4.54 11.52
N ARG A 160 20.10 3.53 10.78
CA ARG A 160 21.47 3.00 10.85
C ARG A 160 21.87 2.57 12.27
N GLN A 161 20.88 2.20 13.07
CA GLN A 161 21.02 1.75 14.45
C GLN A 161 20.52 0.32 14.58
N ARG A 162 21.07 -0.41 15.54
CA ARG A 162 20.56 -1.74 15.87
C ARG A 162 19.23 -1.60 16.61
N VAL A 163 18.29 -2.49 16.30
CA VAL A 163 16.94 -2.47 16.85
C VAL A 163 16.77 -3.64 17.81
N VAL A 164 16.27 -3.38 19.01
CA VAL A 164 15.79 -4.39 19.94
C VAL A 164 14.37 -4.79 19.54
N VAL A 165 14.12 -6.08 19.40
CA VAL A 165 12.84 -6.63 18.95
C VAL A 165 12.06 -7.19 20.15
N VAL A 166 10.85 -6.68 20.37
CA VAL A 166 9.93 -7.10 21.43
C VAL A 166 8.91 -8.07 20.86
N GLY A 167 8.96 -9.33 21.30
CA GLY A 167 8.09 -10.39 20.77
C GLY A 167 8.19 -10.54 19.25
N GLY A 168 7.28 -11.30 18.65
CA GLY A 168 7.04 -11.31 17.20
C GLY A 168 8.29 -11.38 16.30
N ARG A 169 9.22 -12.31 16.58
CA ARG A 169 10.55 -12.38 15.94
C ARG A 169 10.49 -12.67 14.43
N GLY A 170 9.39 -13.27 13.96
CA GLY A 170 9.14 -13.50 12.54
C GLY A 170 10.24 -14.32 11.88
N GLU A 171 10.82 -13.79 10.80
CA GLU A 171 11.93 -14.42 10.08
C GLU A 171 13.22 -14.55 10.90
N LEU A 172 13.39 -13.76 11.98
CA LEU A 172 14.55 -13.84 12.86
C LEU A 172 14.45 -14.93 13.93
N GLU A 173 13.35 -15.68 13.99
CA GLU A 173 13.13 -16.71 15.01
C GLU A 173 14.28 -17.74 15.06
N PHE A 174 14.72 -18.23 13.89
CA PHE A 174 15.82 -19.19 13.82
C PHE A 174 17.15 -18.58 14.31
N GLY A 175 17.46 -17.35 13.88
CA GLY A 175 18.69 -16.65 14.26
C GLY A 175 18.71 -16.25 15.74
N SER A 176 17.56 -15.90 16.31
CA SER A 176 17.41 -15.50 17.72
C SER A 176 17.78 -16.61 18.72
N LYS A 177 17.84 -17.87 18.26
CA LYS A 177 18.20 -19.04 19.07
C LYS A 177 19.68 -19.40 18.98
N ARG A 178 20.48 -18.64 18.23
CA ARG A 178 21.91 -18.91 18.03
C ARG A 178 22.76 -17.99 18.91
N GLY A 179 23.41 -18.59 19.91
CA GLY A 179 24.21 -17.87 20.90
C GLY A 179 23.34 -17.08 21.89
N ASP A 180 23.96 -16.20 22.67
CA ASP A 180 23.23 -15.27 23.53
C ASP A 180 22.78 -14.06 22.71
N GLN A 181 21.46 -13.93 22.57
CA GLN A 181 20.80 -12.83 21.86
C GLN A 181 19.83 -12.07 22.77
N SER A 182 19.95 -12.26 24.08
CA SER A 182 18.97 -11.80 25.06
C SER A 182 18.91 -10.27 25.18
N ASP A 183 19.94 -9.56 24.71
CA ASP A 183 19.96 -8.10 24.61
C ASP A 183 19.20 -7.55 23.39
N TRP A 184 18.96 -8.39 22.37
CA TRP A 184 18.37 -7.97 21.09
C TRP A 184 16.95 -8.47 20.90
N PHE A 185 16.59 -9.60 21.50
CA PHE A 185 15.25 -10.15 21.44
C PHE A 185 14.69 -10.30 22.84
N ILE A 186 13.74 -9.43 23.17
CA ILE A 186 13.14 -9.37 24.51
C ILE A 186 11.64 -9.65 24.43
N ASP A 187 11.05 -10.00 25.56
CA ASP A 187 9.60 -10.07 25.72
C ASP A 187 9.04 -8.73 26.20
N GLU A 188 7.71 -8.66 26.29
CA GLU A 188 6.99 -7.46 26.71
C GLU A 188 7.33 -7.07 28.17
N GLU A 189 7.51 -8.04 29.06
CA GLU A 189 7.88 -7.79 30.46
C GLU A 189 9.26 -7.14 30.59
N ARG A 190 10.25 -7.66 29.86
CA ARG A 190 11.60 -7.08 29.83
C ARG A 190 11.60 -5.73 29.13
N PHE A 191 10.73 -5.50 28.14
CA PHE A 191 10.53 -4.17 27.56
C PHE A 191 10.00 -3.17 28.59
N ILE A 192 9.00 -3.54 29.40
CA ILE A 192 8.44 -2.65 30.44
C ILE A 192 9.52 -2.28 31.46
N LYS A 193 10.35 -3.24 31.89
CA LYS A 193 11.50 -2.97 32.78
C LYS A 193 12.52 -2.05 32.12
N LEU A 194 12.85 -2.28 30.85
CA LEU A 194 13.74 -1.43 30.08
C LEU A 194 13.19 0.00 29.99
N TRP A 195 11.88 0.16 29.75
CA TRP A 195 11.17 1.44 29.61
C TRP A 195 11.33 2.36 30.82
N GLN A 196 11.29 1.77 32.02
CA GLN A 196 11.44 2.46 33.31
C GLN A 196 12.87 2.95 33.57
N GLY A 197 13.84 2.51 32.77
CA GLY A 197 15.24 2.87 32.94
C GLY A 197 15.56 4.33 32.56
N GLU A 198 16.81 4.72 32.85
CA GLU A 198 17.30 6.07 32.59
C GLU A 198 17.56 6.37 31.11
N ARG A 199 17.84 5.33 30.30
CA ARG A 199 18.13 5.49 28.87
C ARG A 199 16.91 6.03 28.13
N GLN A 200 17.15 6.81 27.08
CA GLN A 200 16.08 7.18 26.15
C GLN A 200 15.69 5.95 25.35
N ILE A 201 14.40 5.65 25.33
CA ILE A 201 13.85 4.58 24.50
C ILE A 201 12.95 5.21 23.47
N ILE A 202 13.14 4.82 22.21
CA ILE A 202 12.22 5.13 21.13
C ILE A 202 11.70 3.80 20.61
N ALA A 203 10.39 3.59 20.73
CA ALA A 203 9.74 2.34 20.34
C ALA A 203 8.77 2.56 19.18
N LEU A 204 8.83 1.68 18.19
CA LEU A 204 7.84 1.55 17.13
C LEU A 204 6.91 0.38 17.45
N LEU A 205 5.60 0.64 17.49
CA LEU A 205 4.58 -0.36 17.78
C LEU A 205 3.25 0.00 17.13
N LYS A 206 2.30 -0.92 17.11
CA LYS A 206 0.93 -0.65 16.67
C LYS A 206 0.07 -0.05 17.77
N GLN A 207 -1.01 0.60 17.38
CA GLN A 207 -1.95 1.22 18.32
C GLN A 207 -2.60 0.21 19.28
N ASP A 208 -2.91 -1.00 18.81
CA ASP A 208 -3.44 -2.10 19.64
C ASP A 208 -2.38 -2.66 20.61
N GLU A 209 -1.11 -2.65 20.22
CA GLU A 209 0.00 -3.02 21.10
C GLU A 209 0.19 -1.98 22.21
N LEU A 210 0.12 -0.69 21.90
CA LEU A 210 0.20 0.38 22.92
C LEU A 210 -0.93 0.26 23.94
N LYS A 211 -2.18 0.08 23.48
CA LYS A 211 -3.35 -0.08 24.37
C LYS A 211 -3.21 -1.24 25.36
N ARG A 212 -2.46 -2.28 24.97
CA ARG A 212 -2.20 -3.44 25.81
C ARG A 212 -1.25 -3.13 26.97
N ILE A 213 -0.23 -2.31 26.71
CA ILE A 213 0.88 -2.08 27.64
C ILE A 213 0.84 -0.73 28.35
N GLU A 214 0.02 0.23 27.88
CA GLU A 214 0.05 1.62 28.35
C GLU A 214 -0.15 1.76 29.86
N GLY A 215 -0.97 0.90 30.48
CA GLY A 215 -1.18 0.88 31.93
C GLY A 215 0.05 0.49 32.76
N SER A 216 1.05 -0.15 32.14
CA SER A 216 2.29 -0.58 32.78
C SER A 216 3.49 0.32 32.45
N LEU A 217 3.33 1.28 31.53
CA LEU A 217 4.41 2.17 31.12
C LEU A 217 4.58 3.33 32.12
N TYR A 218 5.71 3.31 32.82
CA TYR A 218 6.17 4.43 33.63
C TYR A 218 7.60 4.81 33.22
N PRO A 219 7.90 6.07 32.90
CA PRO A 219 6.95 7.18 32.72
C PRO A 219 5.98 6.94 31.55
N ALA A 220 4.85 7.65 31.56
CA ALA A 220 3.84 7.54 30.52
C ALA A 220 4.43 7.85 29.13
N ALA A 221 3.99 7.09 28.12
CA ALA A 221 4.52 7.21 26.77
C ALA A 221 4.21 8.57 26.13
N THR A 222 5.23 9.21 25.57
CA THR A 222 5.08 10.39 24.72
C THR A 222 5.06 9.96 23.25
N VAL A 223 4.00 10.28 22.52
CA VAL A 223 3.90 9.96 21.09
C VAL A 223 4.73 10.95 20.28
N LEU A 224 5.73 10.43 19.55
CA LEU A 224 6.59 11.16 18.65
C LEU A 224 5.99 11.30 17.25
N GLY A 225 5.21 10.31 16.81
CA GLY A 225 4.58 10.32 15.51
C GLY A 225 3.62 9.17 15.34
N GLN A 226 2.68 9.32 14.41
CA GLN A 226 1.72 8.30 14.06
C GLN A 226 1.61 8.21 12.54
N LYS A 227 1.62 6.99 12.01
CA LYS A 227 1.34 6.72 10.61
C LYS A 227 0.47 5.48 10.48
N PHE A 228 -0.75 5.65 9.98
CA PHE A 228 -1.79 4.61 9.98
C PHE A 228 -1.96 3.98 11.38
N LYS A 229 -1.68 2.68 11.50
CA LYS A 229 -1.76 1.92 12.75
C LYS A 229 -0.45 1.91 13.54
N LYS A 230 0.65 2.42 13.00
CA LYS A 230 1.96 2.45 13.67
C LYS A 230 2.14 3.76 14.44
N LEU A 231 2.71 3.65 15.61
CA LEU A 231 3.06 4.73 16.53
C LEU A 231 4.54 4.66 16.82
N LEU A 232 5.17 5.83 16.87
CA LEU A 232 6.51 6.01 17.42
C LEU A 232 6.35 6.69 18.77
N ILE A 233 6.86 6.07 19.83
CA ILE A 233 6.73 6.56 21.20
C ILE A 233 8.08 6.67 21.89
N THR A 234 8.16 7.45 22.96
CA THR A 234 9.34 7.53 23.81
C THR A 234 9.01 7.64 25.30
N ASN A 235 9.95 7.20 26.15
CA ASN A 235 9.90 7.33 27.60
C ASN A 235 10.42 8.70 28.09
N LYS A 236 10.93 9.56 27.21
CA LYS A 236 11.40 10.91 27.59
C LYS A 236 10.40 11.97 27.14
N ARG A 237 10.10 12.91 28.04
CA ARG A 237 9.28 14.08 27.69
C ARG A 237 10.09 14.98 26.76
N LEU A 238 9.65 15.14 25.52
CA LEU A 238 10.28 16.11 24.62
C LEU A 238 9.91 17.54 25.04
N ALA A 239 10.88 18.45 24.91
CA ALA A 239 10.65 19.89 25.08
C ALA A 239 9.68 20.40 24.01
N SER A 240 8.93 21.45 24.35
CA SER A 240 7.82 22.03 23.57
C SER A 240 8.16 22.36 22.11
N SER A 241 9.43 22.57 21.78
CA SER A 241 9.92 22.95 20.46
C SER A 241 9.89 21.83 19.41
N GLU A 242 9.77 20.56 19.81
CA GLU A 242 9.79 19.41 18.89
C GLU A 242 8.39 18.82 18.60
N ARG A 243 7.32 19.41 19.16
CA ARG A 243 5.94 18.97 18.91
C ARG A 243 5.38 19.40 17.55
N ILE A 244 6.08 20.27 16.82
CA ILE A 244 5.56 20.83 15.57
C ILE A 244 6.03 19.96 14.40
N THR A 245 5.16 19.04 14.00
CA THR A 245 4.92 18.64 12.59
C THR A 245 3.73 17.68 12.59
N LYS A 246 2.53 18.24 12.84
CA LYS A 246 1.29 17.72 12.27
C LYS A 246 1.11 18.46 10.95
N ASN A 247 1.48 17.83 9.84
CA ASN A 247 0.92 18.10 8.52
C ASN A 247 0.32 16.81 8.02
#